data_AF-A0A3M6AA68-F1
#
_entry.id   AF-A0A3M6AA68-F1
#
_cell.length_a   1.000
_cell.length_b   1.000
_cell.length_c   1.000
_cell.angle_alpha   90.00
_cell.angle_beta   90.00
_cell.angle_gamma   90.00
#
_symmetry.space_group_name_H-M   'P 1'
#
loop_
_entity.id
_entity.type
_entity.pdbx_description
1 polymer ?
#
loop_
_entity_poly.entity_id
_entity_poly.type
_entity_poly.pdbx_seq_one_letter_code
_entity_poly.pdbx_strand_id
1 'polypeptide(L)'
;MRLNPVRASAVHCDEFVSPSILLVQRLEAPIAIGGRCSACQFAEKEDKMLNKRMGMLALGIISASQAMAEGQADSKGFVEDSRLIVNLRNAYINRDYKNDREDKSEWGQAFMGNFASGFTQGTVGVGVDAFALYGIRLDGGKGRSGNGGIDFFKQGDSGAAADDLSRAGAAVKARISNTVIKYGDQMPQLPVLSYDNSRLLPESYTGTMITSKEIDGLEVVAGRFTQEARKSAEGRDSGDLKSINVYGASYKFTDAFSAAFYASDNEDVLKKQYVNLNYVFALPQDQSLTFDFNGYKTKLDKDFTTSDARDNKIWSLAATWAVGIHSFTLAHQRSTGDMGYAYGGYRNDGGFGDGGNTIYLANSYWSDFNGKGRALLAGCLRRRPVRPGPARSELQSGLCTRRQYRRRHAWKRRWHRTRDLQSADLRGSERPGQGPLDPPAQLVPACLG
;
A
#
# COMPACT_ATOMS: atom_id res chain seq x y z
N MET A 1 -4.23 42.26 -12.52
CA MET A 1 -4.06 41.03 -11.72
C MET A 1 -5.35 40.74 -10.98
N ARG A 2 -5.92 39.54 -11.10
CA ARG A 2 -6.98 39.05 -10.20
C ARG A 2 -6.45 37.82 -9.48
N LEU A 3 -6.50 37.82 -8.15
CA LEU A 3 -6.18 36.64 -7.34
C LEU A 3 -7.33 35.64 -7.47
N ASN A 4 -7.05 34.43 -7.94
CA ASN A 4 -8.05 33.35 -7.90
C ASN A 4 -8.22 32.87 -6.44
N PRO A 5 -9.44 32.62 -5.96
CA PRO A 5 -9.68 32.19 -4.60
C PRO A 5 -9.13 30.79 -4.36
N VAL A 6 -8.47 30.60 -3.22
CA VAL A 6 -8.08 29.28 -2.71
C VAL A 6 -9.35 28.53 -2.31
N ARG A 7 -9.75 27.52 -3.09
CA ARG A 7 -10.79 26.58 -2.66
C ARG A 7 -10.20 25.64 -1.62
N ALA A 8 -10.52 25.87 -0.35
CA ALA A 8 -10.39 24.84 0.67
C ALA A 8 -11.39 23.72 0.36
N SER A 9 -10.98 22.47 0.56
CA SER A 9 -11.85 21.30 0.47
C SER A 9 -11.48 20.38 1.62
N ALA A 10 -12.37 20.25 2.59
CA ALA A 10 -12.22 19.31 3.70
C ALA A 10 -12.68 17.93 3.21
N VAL A 11 -11.77 16.95 3.22
CA VAL A 11 -12.08 15.54 2.94
C VAL A 11 -12.01 14.80 4.27
N HIS A 12 -13.05 14.02 4.58
CA HIS A 12 -13.02 13.10 5.73
C HIS A 12 -12.06 11.95 5.41
N CYS A 13 -10.98 11.81 6.20
CA CYS A 13 -9.99 10.76 6.01
C CYS A 13 -10.36 9.48 6.78
N ASP A 14 -11.52 8.89 6.46
CA ASP A 14 -11.88 7.55 6.93
C ASP A 14 -11.23 6.48 6.03
N GLU A 15 -10.36 5.67 6.64
CA GLU A 15 -9.66 4.43 6.18
C GLU A 15 -9.13 4.29 4.73
N PHE A 16 -9.23 5.32 3.86
CA PHE A 16 -8.50 5.37 2.59
C PHE A 16 -7.03 5.77 2.83
N VAL A 17 -6.25 4.76 3.22
CA VAL A 17 -4.80 4.81 3.12
C VAL A 17 -4.44 4.96 1.63
N SER A 18 -3.57 5.92 1.31
CA SER A 18 -2.86 5.88 0.02
C SER A 18 -2.24 4.48 -0.14
N PRO A 19 -2.43 3.79 -1.28
CA PRO A 19 -2.16 2.35 -1.44
C PRO A 19 -0.73 1.93 -1.08
N SER A 20 0.19 2.89 -1.03
CA SER A 20 1.57 2.78 -0.55
C SER A 20 1.76 2.26 0.89
N ILE A 21 0.73 2.24 1.77
CA ILE A 21 0.90 1.82 3.19
C ILE A 21 -0.24 0.93 3.73
N LEU A 22 -0.49 -0.23 3.10
CA LEU A 22 -1.33 -1.27 3.71
C LEU A 22 -0.52 -2.10 4.74
N LEU A 23 -0.67 -1.79 6.03
CA LEU A 23 -0.02 -2.55 7.11
C LEU A 23 -0.77 -3.88 7.36
N VAL A 24 -0.40 -4.94 6.62
CA VAL A 24 -1.00 -6.28 6.78
C VAL A 24 -0.68 -6.84 8.18
N GLN A 25 -1.71 -7.23 8.93
CA GLN A 25 -1.51 -7.92 10.20
C GLN A 25 -0.94 -9.33 9.94
N ARG A 26 0.30 -9.53 10.36
CA ARG A 26 1.10 -10.74 10.15
C ARG A 26 0.61 -11.86 11.07
N LEU A 27 0.00 -12.91 10.51
CA LEU A 27 -0.21 -14.19 11.20
C LEU A 27 1.00 -15.09 10.91
N GLU A 28 1.94 -15.14 11.86
CA GLU A 28 3.07 -16.07 11.79
C GLU A 28 2.74 -17.36 12.51
N ALA A 29 2.67 -18.45 11.77
CA ALA A 29 2.72 -19.81 12.30
C ALA A 29 4.10 -20.41 11.95
N PRO A 30 5.09 -20.38 12.85
CA PRO A 30 6.36 -21.05 12.61
C PRO A 30 6.17 -22.57 12.72
N ILE A 31 6.38 -23.28 11.61
CA ILE A 31 6.57 -24.73 11.64
C ILE A 31 8.05 -24.97 12.00
N ALA A 32 8.32 -25.22 13.29
CA ALA A 32 9.65 -25.51 13.80
C ALA A 32 9.71 -26.94 14.35
N ILE A 33 10.55 -27.78 13.75
CA ILE A 33 10.75 -29.17 14.18
C ILE A 33 11.95 -29.23 15.14
N GLY A 34 11.65 -29.23 16.46
CA GLY A 34 12.44 -29.82 17.56
C GLY A 34 13.88 -29.31 17.85
N GLY A 35 14.13 -28.72 19.04
CA GLY A 35 15.50 -28.31 19.40
C GLY A 35 15.86 -27.74 20.80
N ARG A 36 15.18 -28.11 21.90
CA ARG A 36 15.55 -27.96 23.35
C ARG A 36 16.01 -26.59 23.95
N CYS A 37 15.48 -26.33 25.16
CA CYS A 37 15.87 -25.38 26.23
C CYS A 37 17.36 -25.44 26.68
N SER A 38 17.94 -24.51 27.49
CA SER A 38 17.43 -23.31 28.22
C SER A 38 18.56 -22.37 28.70
N ALA A 39 18.21 -21.09 28.93
CA ALA A 39 18.68 -20.13 29.94
C ALA A 39 20.16 -20.08 30.43
N CYS A 40 20.82 -18.91 30.26
CA CYS A 40 21.35 -18.10 31.38
C CYS A 40 21.83 -16.70 30.91
N GLN A 41 21.86 -15.71 31.83
CA GLN A 41 22.21 -14.27 31.66
C GLN A 41 21.04 -13.31 31.33
N PHE A 42 20.00 -13.36 32.17
CA PHE A 42 19.22 -12.16 32.52
C PHE A 42 19.93 -11.41 33.67
N ALA A 43 19.64 -10.11 33.81
CA ALA A 43 20.22 -9.12 34.74
C ALA A 43 21.48 -8.37 34.26
N GLU A 44 21.63 -7.12 34.73
CA GLU A 44 22.78 -6.19 34.58
C GLU A 44 23.01 -5.46 33.23
N LYS A 45 21.97 -5.21 32.43
CA LYS A 45 22.04 -4.12 31.43
C LYS A 45 20.72 -3.38 31.16
N GLU A 46 19.86 -3.30 32.18
CA GLU A 46 18.59 -2.55 32.14
C GLU A 46 18.79 -1.01 32.09
N ASP A 47 20.02 -0.51 32.30
CA ASP A 47 20.38 0.91 32.21
C ASP A 47 20.43 1.48 30.77
N LYS A 48 20.17 0.68 29.74
CA LYS A 48 20.00 1.18 28.35
C LYS A 48 18.55 1.11 27.89
N MET A 49 17.64 1.62 28.72
CA MET A 49 16.25 1.97 28.37
C MET A 49 16.14 3.16 27.38
N LEU A 50 16.88 3.09 26.27
CA LEU A 50 16.67 3.87 25.03
C LEU A 50 15.33 3.50 24.34
N ASN A 51 14.54 2.62 24.94
CA ASN A 51 13.92 1.51 24.24
C ASN A 51 12.46 1.28 24.66
N LYS A 52 11.69 2.35 24.92
CA LYS A 52 10.26 2.18 25.27
C LYS A 52 9.26 3.22 24.77
N ARG A 53 9.67 4.44 24.40
CA ARG A 53 8.69 5.53 24.14
C ARG A 53 8.95 6.45 22.93
N MET A 54 10.16 6.56 22.40
CA MET A 54 10.44 7.37 21.19
C MET A 54 10.14 6.64 19.85
N GLY A 55 9.80 5.34 19.87
CA GLY A 55 9.93 4.47 18.69
C GLY A 55 8.66 3.99 17.98
N MET A 56 7.44 4.41 18.35
CA MET A 56 6.20 3.76 17.85
C MET A 56 5.24 4.63 17.02
N LEU A 57 5.60 5.88 16.73
CA LEU A 57 4.80 6.82 15.92
C LEU A 57 5.56 7.51 14.78
N ALA A 58 6.64 6.91 14.28
CA ALA A 58 7.11 7.19 12.92
C ALA A 58 6.06 6.68 11.91
N LEU A 59 5.13 7.57 11.54
CA LEU A 59 4.08 7.30 10.56
C LEU A 59 4.70 7.36 9.16
N GLY A 60 5.06 6.16 8.68
CA GLY A 60 5.89 5.88 7.51
C GLY A 60 5.90 6.93 6.39
N ILE A 61 7.08 7.49 6.17
CA ILE A 61 7.55 7.96 4.86
C ILE A 61 8.90 7.27 4.63
N ILE A 62 9.18 6.96 3.36
CA ILE A 62 10.10 5.91 2.93
C ILE A 62 11.55 6.23 3.31
N SER A 63 11.96 5.70 4.47
CA SER A 63 13.36 5.39 4.77
C SER A 63 13.60 3.93 4.37
N ALA A 64 14.77 3.69 3.78
CA ALA A 64 15.15 2.42 3.17
C ALA A 64 14.88 1.21 4.08
N SER A 65 14.57 0.09 3.43
CA SER A 65 14.34 -1.24 4.02
C SER A 65 15.20 -1.48 5.27
N GLN A 66 14.58 -1.35 6.46
CA GLN A 66 15.09 -1.91 7.72
C GLN A 66 14.91 -3.44 7.75
N ALA A 67 15.27 -4.10 6.65
CA ALA A 67 16.03 -5.31 6.83
C ALA A 67 17.30 -4.90 7.57
N MET A 68 17.62 -5.59 8.66
CA MET A 68 19.00 -5.64 9.16
C MET A 68 19.90 -5.86 7.93
N ALA A 69 21.03 -5.16 7.84
CA ALA A 69 21.96 -5.37 6.73
C ALA A 69 22.67 -6.73 6.92
N GLU A 70 21.91 -7.81 6.70
CA GLU A 70 22.40 -9.17 6.63
C GLU A 70 23.32 -9.24 5.42
N GLY A 71 24.62 -9.21 5.69
CA GLY A 71 25.64 -9.25 4.68
C GLY A 71 25.73 -10.65 4.08
N GLN A 72 26.60 -10.81 3.07
CA GLN A 72 26.87 -12.14 2.54
C GLN A 72 27.48 -13.10 3.59
N ALA A 73 28.13 -12.56 4.63
CA ALA A 73 28.63 -13.33 5.77
C ALA A 73 27.52 -13.94 6.65
N ASP A 74 26.33 -13.33 6.69
CA ASP A 74 25.21 -13.76 7.56
C ASP A 74 24.29 -14.81 6.91
N SER A 75 24.60 -15.23 5.67
CA SER A 75 23.78 -16.16 4.90
C SER A 75 23.75 -17.55 5.52
N LYS A 76 22.57 -18.05 5.89
CA LYS A 76 22.36 -19.39 6.45
C LYS A 76 22.26 -20.44 5.35
N GLY A 77 21.88 -20.03 4.14
CA GLY A 77 21.89 -20.86 2.93
C GLY A 77 20.70 -20.62 2.02
N PHE A 78 20.70 -21.25 0.85
CA PHE A 78 19.68 -21.01 -0.19
C PHE A 78 18.28 -21.44 0.26
N VAL A 79 18.16 -22.59 0.92
CA VAL A 79 16.87 -23.14 1.40
C VAL A 79 16.57 -22.61 2.81
N GLU A 80 17.60 -22.41 3.61
CA GLU A 80 17.57 -22.07 5.02
C GLU A 80 17.00 -20.66 5.27
N ASP A 81 17.35 -19.69 4.42
CA ASP A 81 16.75 -18.35 4.40
C ASP A 81 15.67 -18.18 3.31
N SER A 82 15.14 -19.28 2.73
CA SER A 82 14.02 -19.19 1.78
C SER A 82 12.73 -18.75 2.46
N ARG A 83 11.97 -17.88 1.79
CA ARG A 83 10.66 -17.40 2.22
C ARG A 83 9.64 -17.45 1.10
N LEU A 84 8.47 -18.02 1.40
CA LEU A 84 7.26 -17.93 0.58
C LEU A 84 6.20 -17.08 1.31
N ILE A 85 5.58 -16.16 0.59
CA ILE A 85 4.43 -15.37 1.04
C ILE A 85 3.30 -15.59 0.04
N VAL A 86 2.16 -16.10 0.49
CA VAL A 86 0.94 -16.20 -0.32
C VAL A 86 -0.05 -15.17 0.20
N ASN A 87 -0.36 -14.17 -0.63
CA ASN A 87 -1.34 -13.12 -0.34
C ASN A 87 -2.63 -13.39 -1.10
N LEU A 88 -3.76 -13.38 -0.38
CA LEU A 88 -5.10 -13.39 -0.97
C LEU A 88 -5.69 -11.98 -0.87
N ARG A 89 -6.05 -11.38 -2.00
CA ARG A 89 -6.63 -10.03 -2.07
C ARG A 89 -7.99 -10.09 -2.76
N ASN A 90 -9.07 -10.01 -1.98
CA ASN A 90 -10.36 -9.64 -2.53
C ASN A 90 -10.41 -8.12 -2.65
N ALA A 91 -10.75 -7.58 -3.82
CA ALA A 91 -10.83 -6.14 -4.03
C ALA A 91 -12.08 -5.81 -4.85
N TYR A 92 -12.88 -4.88 -4.35
CA TYR A 92 -13.97 -4.23 -5.07
C TYR A 92 -13.65 -2.74 -5.21
N ILE A 93 -13.88 -2.20 -6.41
CA ILE A 93 -13.78 -0.77 -6.67
C ILE A 93 -15.02 -0.32 -7.43
N ASN A 94 -15.58 0.82 -7.04
CA ASN A 94 -16.71 1.46 -7.71
C ASN A 94 -16.42 2.95 -7.87
N ARG A 95 -16.80 3.48 -9.03
CA ARG A 95 -16.69 4.88 -9.38
C ARG A 95 -18.02 5.36 -9.96
N ASP A 96 -18.77 6.01 -9.09
CA ASP A 96 -19.95 6.80 -9.39
C ASP A 96 -19.53 8.02 -10.25
N TYR A 97 -20.10 8.14 -11.45
CA TYR A 97 -19.91 9.30 -12.32
C TYR A 97 -21.17 10.17 -12.37
N LYS A 98 -20.98 11.49 -12.25
CA LYS A 98 -22.06 12.48 -12.37
C LYS A 98 -22.22 13.01 -13.79
N ASN A 99 -23.38 13.61 -14.06
CA ASN A 99 -23.81 14.18 -15.33
C ASN A 99 -23.95 13.13 -16.45
N ASP A 100 -24.88 12.20 -16.25
CA ASP A 100 -25.33 11.19 -17.23
C ASP A 100 -24.21 10.34 -17.86
N ARG A 101 -23.18 10.08 -17.06
CA ARG A 101 -22.07 9.19 -17.38
C ARG A 101 -22.26 7.87 -16.67
N GLU A 102 -21.99 6.77 -17.36
CA GLU A 102 -22.05 5.44 -16.77
C GLU A 102 -21.01 5.26 -15.65
N ASP A 103 -21.47 4.68 -14.54
CA ASP A 103 -20.62 4.22 -13.45
C ASP A 103 -19.67 3.11 -13.93
N LYS A 104 -18.50 3.04 -13.28
CA LYS A 104 -17.48 2.01 -13.56
C LYS A 104 -17.12 1.28 -12.29
N SER A 105 -17.15 -0.06 -12.32
CA SER A 105 -16.99 -0.91 -11.15
C SER A 105 -16.39 -2.26 -11.52
N GLU A 106 -15.46 -2.74 -10.69
CA GLU A 106 -14.81 -4.06 -10.86
C GLU A 106 -14.70 -4.77 -9.51
N TRP A 107 -14.93 -6.08 -9.52
CA TRP A 107 -14.71 -6.97 -8.38
C TRP A 107 -13.82 -8.12 -8.81
N GLY A 108 -12.79 -8.43 -8.02
CA GLY A 108 -11.93 -9.57 -8.29
C GLY A 108 -11.29 -10.17 -7.06
N GLN A 109 -10.82 -11.40 -7.23
CA GLN A 109 -10.05 -12.16 -6.25
C GLN A 109 -8.66 -12.46 -6.81
N ALA A 110 -7.62 -12.00 -6.12
CA ALA A 110 -6.23 -12.29 -6.43
C ALA A 110 -5.61 -13.32 -5.47
N PHE A 111 -4.70 -14.11 -6.04
CA PHE A 111 -3.82 -15.08 -5.40
C PHE A 111 -2.39 -14.71 -5.82
N MET A 112 -1.55 -14.32 -4.87
CA MET A 112 -0.21 -13.81 -5.17
C MET A 112 0.84 -14.55 -4.33
N GLY A 113 1.50 -15.53 -4.94
CA GLY A 113 2.66 -16.20 -4.37
C GLY A 113 3.94 -15.42 -4.67
N ASN A 114 4.71 -15.08 -3.64
CA ASN A 114 6.02 -14.43 -3.74
C ASN A 114 7.04 -15.31 -3.03
N PHE A 115 8.00 -15.84 -3.78
CA PHE A 115 9.11 -16.64 -3.29
C PHE A 115 10.40 -15.85 -3.38
N ALA A 116 11.20 -15.88 -2.32
CA ALA A 116 12.56 -15.38 -2.30
C ALA A 116 13.44 -16.45 -1.67
N SER A 117 14.43 -16.97 -2.40
CA SER A 117 15.43 -17.87 -1.79
C SER A 117 16.34 -17.09 -0.84
N GLY A 118 17.03 -17.82 0.04
CA GLY A 118 18.26 -17.32 0.64
C GLY A 118 19.38 -17.18 -0.41
N PHE A 119 20.54 -16.71 0.02
CA PHE A 119 21.76 -16.79 -0.80
C PHE A 119 22.57 -18.01 -0.39
N THR A 120 23.23 -18.67 -1.35
CA THR A 120 24.24 -19.69 -1.04
C THR A 120 25.35 -19.13 -0.15
N GLN A 121 25.95 -19.99 0.67
CA GLN A 121 27.08 -19.60 1.52
C GLN A 121 28.37 -19.45 0.70
N GLY A 122 29.32 -18.68 1.22
CA GLY A 122 30.61 -18.36 0.58
C GLY A 122 30.72 -16.90 0.13
N THR A 123 31.86 -16.53 -0.46
CA THR A 123 32.20 -15.14 -0.85
C THR A 123 31.21 -14.51 -1.83
N VAL A 124 30.67 -15.33 -2.74
CA VAL A 124 29.62 -14.94 -3.70
C VAL A 124 28.40 -15.80 -3.42
N GLY A 125 27.34 -15.20 -2.91
CA GLY A 125 26.07 -15.87 -2.71
C GLY A 125 25.20 -15.75 -3.95
N VAL A 126 24.57 -16.84 -4.39
CA VAL A 126 23.56 -16.83 -5.46
C VAL A 126 22.18 -17.20 -4.92
N GLY A 127 21.14 -16.66 -5.54
CA GLY A 127 19.76 -16.88 -5.17
C GLY A 127 18.79 -16.63 -6.33
N VAL A 128 17.51 -16.90 -6.09
CA VAL A 128 16.40 -16.66 -7.03
C VAL A 128 15.24 -16.04 -6.27
N ASP A 129 14.64 -14.99 -6.84
CA ASP A 129 13.32 -14.52 -6.45
C ASP A 129 12.33 -14.88 -7.57
N ALA A 130 11.11 -15.24 -7.21
CA ALA A 130 10.04 -15.57 -8.15
C ALA A 130 8.67 -15.11 -7.63
N PHE A 131 7.75 -14.83 -8.53
CA PHE A 131 6.36 -14.56 -8.21
C PHE A 131 5.41 -15.27 -9.15
N ALA A 132 4.23 -15.61 -8.64
CA ALA A 132 3.09 -16.11 -9.39
C ALA A 132 1.85 -15.33 -8.94
N LEU A 133 1.15 -14.75 -9.92
CA LEU A 133 0.02 -13.85 -9.75
C LEU A 133 -1.14 -14.45 -10.55
N TYR A 134 -2.27 -14.65 -9.88
CA TYR A 134 -3.51 -15.08 -10.53
C TYR A 134 -4.67 -14.22 -10.02
N GLY A 135 -5.49 -13.68 -10.90
CA GLY A 135 -6.63 -12.83 -10.57
C GLY A 135 -7.87 -13.27 -11.34
N ILE A 136 -8.98 -13.50 -10.65
CA ILE A 136 -10.27 -13.89 -11.25
C ILE A 136 -11.25 -12.71 -11.12
N ARG A 137 -11.95 -12.37 -12.21
CA ARG A 137 -13.03 -11.37 -12.19
C ARG A 137 -14.30 -11.99 -11.60
N LEU A 138 -14.86 -11.34 -10.59
CA LEU A 138 -16.11 -11.75 -9.93
C LEU A 138 -17.31 -10.92 -10.42
N ASP A 139 -17.09 -9.63 -10.73
CA ASP A 139 -18.06 -8.73 -11.37
C ASP A 139 -17.30 -7.62 -12.11
N GLY A 140 -17.97 -6.97 -13.08
CA GLY A 140 -17.38 -6.02 -14.04
C GLY A 140 -17.58 -6.49 -15.47
N GLY A 141 -16.77 -5.97 -16.40
CA GLY A 141 -16.84 -6.30 -17.83
C GLY A 141 -17.45 -5.19 -18.68
N LYS A 142 -18.09 -5.54 -19.80
CA LYS A 142 -18.53 -4.57 -20.81
C LYS A 142 -19.48 -3.52 -20.23
N GLY A 143 -19.19 -2.24 -20.46
CA GLY A 143 -19.94 -1.11 -19.91
C GLY A 143 -19.64 -0.77 -18.44
N ARG A 144 -18.97 -1.63 -17.66
CA ARG A 144 -18.64 -1.37 -16.24
C ARG A 144 -17.13 -1.34 -15.94
N SER A 145 -16.31 -2.00 -16.73
CA SER A 145 -14.85 -1.98 -16.62
C SER A 145 -14.20 -0.80 -17.35
N GLY A 146 -12.91 -0.58 -17.04
CA GLY A 146 -12.05 0.41 -17.68
C GLY A 146 -12.30 1.86 -17.24
N ASN A 147 -11.49 2.76 -17.81
CA ASN A 147 -11.33 4.19 -17.47
C ASN A 147 -10.34 4.45 -16.31
N GLY A 148 -9.76 5.65 -16.28
CA GLY A 148 -8.69 6.02 -15.34
C GLY A 148 -9.08 5.77 -13.89
N GLY A 149 -8.31 4.94 -13.19
CA GLY A 149 -8.60 4.53 -11.81
C GLY A 149 -9.26 3.15 -11.68
N ILE A 150 -9.93 2.64 -12.72
CA ILE A 150 -10.59 1.32 -12.75
C ILE A 150 -9.82 0.43 -13.75
N ASP A 151 -8.92 -0.39 -13.23
CA ASP A 151 -7.91 -1.12 -14.00
C ASP A 151 -7.48 -2.41 -13.27
N PHE A 152 -8.44 -3.30 -13.00
CA PHE A 152 -8.17 -4.66 -12.54
C PHE A 152 -7.99 -5.60 -13.73
N PHE A 153 -8.79 -5.45 -14.78
CA PHE A 153 -8.81 -6.31 -15.96
C PHE A 153 -8.84 -5.46 -17.23
N LYS A 154 -7.80 -5.54 -18.06
CA LYS A 154 -7.72 -4.75 -19.30
C LYS A 154 -8.88 -5.13 -20.23
N GLN A 155 -9.49 -4.12 -20.85
CA GLN A 155 -10.48 -4.33 -21.91
C GLN A 155 -9.81 -4.69 -23.23
N GLY A 156 -10.35 -5.70 -23.92
CA GLY A 156 -10.06 -5.97 -25.32
C GLY A 156 -10.93 -5.12 -26.25
N ASP A 157 -10.70 -5.25 -27.56
CA ASP A 157 -11.32 -4.40 -28.61
C ASP A 157 -12.85 -4.43 -28.63
N SER A 158 -13.47 -5.49 -28.08
CA SER A 158 -14.92 -5.63 -27.94
C SER A 158 -15.54 -4.80 -26.79
N GLY A 159 -14.69 -4.17 -25.96
CA GLY A 159 -15.05 -3.50 -24.70
C GLY A 159 -15.27 -4.46 -23.53
N ALA A 160 -15.14 -5.78 -23.74
CA ALA A 160 -15.14 -6.77 -22.65
C ALA A 160 -13.79 -6.78 -21.93
N ALA A 161 -13.80 -6.93 -20.61
CA ALA A 161 -12.61 -7.15 -19.81
C ALA A 161 -12.19 -8.63 -19.85
N ALA A 162 -10.94 -8.94 -19.51
CA ALA A 162 -10.49 -10.31 -19.29
C ALA A 162 -11.24 -10.96 -18.11
N ASP A 163 -11.58 -12.25 -18.23
CA ASP A 163 -12.29 -13.02 -17.19
C ASP A 163 -11.37 -13.40 -16.02
N ASP A 164 -10.11 -13.68 -16.33
CA ASP A 164 -9.02 -13.88 -15.40
C ASP A 164 -7.70 -13.29 -15.95
N LEU A 165 -6.67 -13.32 -15.11
CA LEU A 165 -5.30 -12.90 -15.43
C LEU A 165 -4.31 -13.82 -14.72
N SER A 166 -3.35 -14.35 -15.47
CA SER A 166 -2.23 -15.14 -14.97
C SER A 166 -0.90 -14.48 -15.37
N ARG A 167 0.02 -14.32 -14.41
CA ARG A 167 1.38 -13.87 -14.69
C ARG A 167 2.36 -14.45 -13.68
N ALA A 168 3.46 -15.01 -14.16
CA ALA A 168 4.60 -15.39 -13.35
C ALA A 168 5.87 -14.67 -13.84
N GLY A 169 6.83 -14.51 -12.94
CA GLY A 169 8.11 -13.89 -13.24
C GLY A 169 9.18 -14.38 -12.28
N ALA A 170 10.44 -14.33 -12.71
CA ALA A 170 11.57 -14.73 -11.87
C ALA A 170 12.81 -13.88 -12.16
N ALA A 171 13.67 -13.76 -11.17
CA ALA A 171 14.93 -13.06 -11.26
C ALA A 171 16.03 -13.79 -10.48
N VAL A 172 17.18 -13.95 -11.14
CA VAL A 172 18.41 -14.41 -10.48
C VAL A 172 19.03 -13.25 -9.72
N LYS A 173 19.60 -13.53 -8.54
CA LYS A 173 20.30 -12.55 -7.71
C LYS A 173 21.66 -13.10 -7.26
N ALA A 174 22.65 -12.23 -7.17
CA ALA A 174 23.94 -12.54 -6.58
C ALA A 174 24.33 -11.45 -5.57
N ARG A 175 24.97 -11.84 -4.46
CA ARG A 175 25.42 -10.94 -3.39
C ARG A 175 26.90 -11.14 -3.10
N ILE A 176 27.62 -10.03 -2.99
CA ILE A 176 29.02 -9.96 -2.56
C ILE A 176 29.08 -8.83 -1.52
N SER A 177 29.65 -9.10 -0.35
CA SER A 177 29.58 -8.18 0.80
C SER A 177 28.13 -7.74 1.08
N ASN A 178 27.83 -6.44 1.03
CA ASN A 178 26.51 -5.83 1.21
C ASN A 178 25.94 -5.31 -0.12
N THR A 179 26.46 -5.79 -1.25
CA THR A 179 26.05 -5.40 -2.60
C THR A 179 25.37 -6.56 -3.30
N VAL A 180 24.14 -6.32 -3.76
CA VAL A 180 23.30 -7.29 -4.48
C VAL A 180 23.13 -6.80 -5.92
N ILE A 181 23.35 -7.70 -6.89
CA ILE A 181 22.91 -7.56 -8.28
C ILE A 181 21.76 -8.53 -8.53
N LYS A 182 20.72 -8.08 -9.24
CA LYS A 182 19.53 -8.88 -9.58
C LYS A 182 19.12 -8.63 -11.02
N TYR A 183 18.83 -9.70 -11.77
CA TYR A 183 18.40 -9.67 -13.17
C TYR A 183 17.19 -10.57 -13.41
N GLY A 184 16.18 -10.06 -14.13
CA GLY A 184 14.93 -10.75 -14.46
C GLY A 184 13.72 -9.91 -14.12
N ASP A 185 12.60 -10.55 -13.78
CA ASP A 185 11.35 -9.90 -13.38
C ASP A 185 11.40 -9.39 -11.92
N GLN A 186 11.08 -8.11 -11.72
CA GLN A 186 11.21 -7.44 -10.43
C GLN A 186 10.03 -6.48 -10.17
N MET A 187 9.84 -6.10 -8.91
CA MET A 187 8.89 -5.07 -8.47
C MET A 187 9.66 -3.90 -7.81
N PRO A 188 10.35 -3.06 -8.60
CA PRO A 188 11.14 -1.94 -8.10
C PRO A 188 10.25 -0.88 -7.44
N GLN A 189 10.68 -0.37 -6.28
CA GLN A 189 9.94 0.60 -5.46
C GLN A 189 10.75 1.88 -5.22
N LEU A 190 11.33 2.44 -6.28
CA LEU A 190 12.12 3.66 -6.25
C LEU A 190 11.22 4.89 -6.48
N PRO A 191 11.50 6.07 -5.89
CA PRO A 191 10.69 7.27 -6.11
C PRO A 191 10.65 7.76 -7.57
N VAL A 192 11.48 7.20 -8.46
CA VAL A 192 11.58 7.52 -9.90
C VAL A 192 11.27 6.32 -10.81
N LEU A 193 10.89 5.18 -10.22
CA LEU A 193 10.42 3.94 -10.86
C LEU A 193 9.75 3.07 -9.78
N SER A 194 8.43 3.16 -9.64
CA SER A 194 7.69 2.52 -8.55
C SER A 194 6.50 1.72 -9.09
N TYR A 195 6.60 0.40 -9.02
CA TYR A 195 5.55 -0.51 -9.47
C TYR A 195 4.20 -0.20 -8.78
N ASP A 196 3.12 -0.15 -9.56
CA ASP A 196 1.78 0.01 -9.02
C ASP A 196 1.28 -1.29 -8.37
N ASN A 197 0.88 -1.21 -7.11
CA ASN A 197 0.25 -2.29 -6.34
C ASN A 197 -1.13 -1.86 -5.79
N SER A 198 -1.69 -0.77 -6.32
CA SER A 198 -2.93 -0.13 -5.84
C SER A 198 -4.22 -0.74 -6.39
N ARG A 199 -4.12 -1.82 -7.18
CA ARG A 199 -5.24 -2.52 -7.81
C ARG A 199 -5.25 -4.00 -7.41
N LEU A 200 -5.89 -4.85 -8.21
CA LEU A 200 -6.04 -6.27 -7.89
C LEU A 200 -4.69 -7.01 -7.88
N LEU A 201 -3.89 -6.83 -8.94
CA LEU A 201 -2.53 -7.37 -9.08
C LEU A 201 -1.49 -6.24 -9.15
N PRO A 202 -0.19 -6.53 -8.91
CA PRO A 202 0.90 -5.57 -9.03
C PRO A 202 1.51 -5.50 -10.45
N GLU A 203 2.05 -4.35 -10.84
CA GLU A 203 2.98 -4.22 -11.98
C GLU A 203 4.30 -4.97 -11.74
N SER A 204 5.06 -5.26 -12.81
CA SER A 204 6.45 -5.76 -12.70
C SER A 204 7.29 -5.32 -13.88
N TYR A 205 8.61 -5.20 -13.70
CA TYR A 205 9.56 -4.79 -14.73
C TYR A 205 10.63 -5.86 -14.97
N THR A 206 11.04 -6.08 -16.21
CA THR A 206 12.23 -6.87 -16.52
C THR A 206 13.46 -5.98 -16.63
N GLY A 207 14.53 -6.33 -15.92
CA GLY A 207 15.78 -5.57 -16.00
C GLY A 207 16.85 -6.03 -15.02
N THR A 208 17.95 -5.28 -15.01
CA THR A 208 19.06 -5.41 -14.05
C THR A 208 18.95 -4.30 -13.01
N MET A 209 19.13 -4.63 -11.73
CA MET A 209 19.30 -3.66 -10.64
C MET A 209 20.48 -4.08 -9.76
N ILE A 210 21.26 -3.09 -9.34
CA ILE A 210 22.33 -3.20 -8.35
C ILE A 210 21.93 -2.33 -7.16
N THR A 211 22.04 -2.89 -5.96
CA THR A 211 21.80 -2.20 -4.68
C THR A 211 23.00 -2.45 -3.78
N SER A 212 23.61 -1.39 -3.26
CA SER A 212 24.84 -1.45 -2.46
C SER A 212 24.63 -0.77 -1.10
N LYS A 213 25.05 -1.45 -0.03
CA LYS A 213 25.02 -0.98 1.37
C LYS A 213 26.37 -1.18 2.08
N GLU A 214 27.48 -0.89 1.38
CA GLU A 214 28.84 -1.05 1.93
C GLU A 214 29.19 0.01 2.99
N ILE A 215 28.51 1.15 3.00
CA ILE A 215 28.71 2.24 3.96
C ILE A 215 27.48 2.31 4.86
N ASP A 216 27.67 2.31 6.19
CA ASP A 216 26.56 2.38 7.13
C ASP A 216 25.70 3.64 6.91
N GLY A 217 24.38 3.49 7.04
CA GLY A 217 23.41 4.52 6.71
C GLY A 217 23.25 4.84 5.22
N LEU A 218 24.11 4.36 4.31
CA LEU A 218 24.04 4.62 2.86
C LEU A 218 23.49 3.43 2.08
N GLU A 219 22.44 3.67 1.30
CA GLU A 219 22.01 2.78 0.22
C GLU A 219 22.23 3.49 -1.12
N VAL A 220 22.93 2.85 -2.06
CA VAL A 220 23.12 3.31 -3.44
C VAL A 220 22.48 2.31 -4.39
N VAL A 221 21.75 2.79 -5.40
CA VAL A 221 21.14 1.95 -6.43
C VAL A 221 21.49 2.43 -7.84
N ALA A 222 21.60 1.47 -8.76
CA ALA A 222 21.61 1.71 -10.20
C ALA A 222 20.90 0.57 -10.92
N GLY A 223 20.20 0.84 -12.01
CA GLY A 223 19.50 -0.20 -12.76
C GLY A 223 19.07 0.22 -14.17
N ARG A 224 18.77 -0.77 -14.99
CA ARG A 224 18.19 -0.59 -16.33
C ARG A 224 17.10 -1.64 -16.53
N PHE A 225 15.90 -1.18 -16.85
CA PHE A 225 14.74 -2.01 -17.16
C PHE A 225 14.31 -1.78 -18.62
N THR A 226 13.79 -2.81 -19.26
CA THR A 226 13.52 -2.83 -20.71
C THR A 226 12.21 -3.54 -21.07
N GLN A 227 11.38 -3.86 -20.08
CA GLN A 227 10.02 -4.38 -20.25
C GLN A 227 9.17 -3.98 -19.04
N GLU A 228 7.89 -3.72 -19.26
CA GLU A 228 6.90 -3.42 -18.22
C GLU A 228 5.67 -4.31 -18.39
N ALA A 229 5.31 -5.07 -17.36
CA ALA A 229 4.06 -5.82 -17.32
C ALA A 229 3.01 -5.00 -16.56
N ARG A 230 1.89 -4.71 -17.23
CA ARG A 230 0.74 -4.03 -16.62
C ARG A 230 0.19 -4.85 -15.46
N LYS A 231 -0.41 -4.17 -14.48
CA LYS A 231 -1.22 -4.81 -13.42
C LYS A 231 -2.44 -5.56 -13.95
N SER A 232 -3.02 -5.11 -15.06
CA SER A 232 -4.29 -5.60 -15.62
C SER A 232 -4.15 -6.48 -16.87
N ALA A 233 -2.94 -6.94 -17.19
CA ALA A 233 -2.68 -7.81 -18.34
C ALA A 233 -1.59 -8.86 -18.04
N GLU A 234 -1.58 -9.94 -18.82
CA GLU A 234 -0.67 -11.10 -18.64
C GLU A 234 0.69 -10.90 -19.32
N GLY A 235 0.74 -10.16 -20.43
CA GLY A 235 1.91 -10.03 -21.28
C GLY A 235 3.13 -9.45 -20.54
N ARG A 236 4.29 -10.12 -20.69
CA ARG A 236 5.57 -9.77 -20.06
C ARG A 236 6.01 -8.31 -20.30
N ASP A 237 5.72 -7.79 -21.49
CA ASP A 237 5.94 -6.38 -21.86
C ASP A 237 4.63 -5.75 -22.35
N SER A 238 3.55 -5.96 -21.61
CA SER A 238 2.24 -5.38 -21.94
C SER A 238 2.18 -3.85 -21.80
N GLY A 239 3.21 -3.22 -21.22
CA GLY A 239 3.40 -1.79 -21.10
C GLY A 239 4.21 -1.14 -22.23
N ASP A 240 4.93 -1.92 -23.05
CA ASP A 240 5.77 -1.48 -24.19
C ASP A 240 6.93 -0.56 -23.78
N LEU A 241 7.66 -0.93 -22.72
CA LEU A 241 8.73 -0.11 -22.16
C LEU A 241 10.04 -0.26 -22.94
N LYS A 242 10.39 0.75 -23.75
CA LYS A 242 11.65 0.80 -24.51
C LYS A 242 12.90 0.60 -23.65
N SER A 243 13.21 1.57 -22.77
CA SER A 243 14.08 1.35 -21.61
C SER A 243 13.92 2.47 -20.58
N ILE A 244 14.17 2.16 -19.31
CA ILE A 244 14.37 3.16 -18.25
C ILE A 244 15.64 2.83 -17.46
N ASN A 245 16.50 3.82 -17.34
CA ASN A 245 17.71 3.77 -16.52
C ASN A 245 17.41 4.52 -15.22
N VAL A 246 17.75 3.94 -14.08
CA VAL A 246 17.51 4.51 -12.75
C VAL A 246 18.79 4.52 -11.95
N TYR A 247 19.00 5.56 -11.15
CA TYR A 247 20.11 5.63 -10.21
C TYR A 247 19.78 6.58 -9.06
N GLY A 248 20.40 6.36 -7.90
CA GLY A 248 20.19 7.22 -6.75
C GLY A 248 20.82 6.69 -5.48
N ALA A 249 20.66 7.46 -4.41
CA ALA A 249 21.10 7.09 -3.08
C ALA A 249 20.17 7.66 -2.00
N SER A 250 20.10 6.96 -0.88
CA SER A 250 19.52 7.47 0.37
C SER A 250 20.54 7.36 1.49
N TYR A 251 20.68 8.40 2.31
CA TYR A 251 21.61 8.43 3.43
C TYR A 251 20.91 8.84 4.73
N LYS A 252 21.12 8.03 5.78
CA LYS A 252 20.73 8.32 7.16
C LYS A 252 21.89 9.01 7.87
N PHE A 253 21.85 10.34 7.96
CA PHE A 253 22.89 11.15 8.63
C PHE A 253 22.87 10.98 10.15
N THR A 254 21.68 10.84 10.74
CA THR A 254 21.47 10.62 12.19
C THR A 254 20.20 9.79 12.40
N ASP A 255 19.91 9.37 13.63
CA ASP A 255 18.61 8.76 13.97
C ASP A 255 17.39 9.67 13.71
N ALA A 256 17.60 10.98 13.63
CA ALA A 256 16.56 11.97 13.39
C ALA A 256 16.51 12.50 11.94
N PHE A 257 17.56 12.33 11.13
CA PHE A 257 17.69 12.98 9.82
C PHE A 257 18.17 12.03 8.73
N SER A 258 17.42 11.98 7.63
CA SER A 258 17.81 11.31 6.39
C SER A 258 17.49 12.16 5.17
N ALA A 259 18.24 11.95 4.09
CA ALA A 259 17.94 12.49 2.78
C ALA A 259 18.01 11.41 1.71
N ALA A 260 17.37 11.65 0.57
CA ALA A 260 17.56 10.82 -0.60
C ALA A 260 17.57 11.65 -1.90
N PHE A 261 18.29 11.17 -2.89
CA PHE A 261 18.27 11.70 -4.25
C PHE A 261 18.22 10.56 -5.25
N TYR A 262 17.29 10.62 -6.20
CA TYR A 262 17.17 9.64 -7.27
C TYR A 262 16.94 10.35 -8.60
N ALA A 263 17.33 9.71 -9.69
CA ALA A 263 17.03 10.16 -11.04
C ALA A 263 16.74 8.98 -11.96
N SER A 264 15.95 9.24 -13.00
CA SER A 264 15.70 8.29 -14.08
C SER A 264 15.75 8.95 -15.45
N ASP A 265 16.14 8.15 -16.43
CA ASP A 265 16.22 8.50 -17.85
C ASP A 265 15.44 7.43 -18.62
N ASN A 266 14.21 7.78 -19.01
CA ASN A 266 13.26 6.92 -19.71
C ASN A 266 13.29 7.25 -21.21
N GLU A 267 13.69 6.27 -21.99
CA GLU A 267 14.17 6.42 -23.36
C GLU A 267 13.08 6.92 -24.29
N ASP A 268 13.33 8.09 -24.89
CA ASP A 268 12.40 8.86 -25.72
C ASP A 268 11.07 9.18 -25.00
N VAL A 269 11.10 9.40 -23.68
CA VAL A 269 9.93 9.78 -22.86
C VAL A 269 10.22 11.00 -21.99
N LEU A 270 11.07 10.83 -20.97
CA LEU A 270 11.29 11.82 -19.93
C LEU A 270 12.56 11.55 -19.13
N LYS A 271 13.09 12.62 -18.54
CA LYS A 271 14.09 12.57 -17.48
C LYS A 271 13.47 13.08 -16.19
N LYS A 272 13.66 12.34 -15.10
CA LYS A 272 13.11 12.64 -13.78
C LYS A 272 14.22 12.76 -12.75
N GLN A 273 14.09 13.69 -11.82
CA GLN A 273 14.94 13.84 -10.65
C GLN A 273 14.03 13.98 -9.43
N TYR A 274 14.41 13.36 -8.33
CA TYR A 274 13.72 13.36 -7.05
C TYR A 274 14.67 13.69 -5.92
N VAL A 275 14.19 14.45 -4.94
CA VAL A 275 14.86 14.68 -3.66
C VAL A 275 13.87 14.49 -2.51
N ASN A 276 14.32 13.82 -1.45
CA ASN A 276 13.63 13.77 -0.16
C ASN A 276 14.54 14.32 0.95
N LEU A 277 13.93 15.02 1.91
CA LEU A 277 14.53 15.35 3.20
C LEU A 277 13.51 15.00 4.29
N ASN A 278 13.89 14.12 5.22
CA ASN A 278 13.04 13.70 6.33
C ASN A 278 13.72 13.99 7.67
N TYR A 279 13.05 14.72 8.56
CA TYR A 279 13.55 15.10 9.88
C TYR A 279 12.52 14.84 10.98
N VAL A 280 12.90 14.05 11.99
CA VAL A 280 12.07 13.73 13.16
C VAL A 280 12.60 14.45 14.39
N PHE A 281 11.92 15.52 14.80
CA PHE A 281 12.22 16.22 16.04
C PHE A 281 11.48 15.56 17.20
N ALA A 282 12.20 14.88 18.08
CA ALA A 282 11.63 14.29 19.29
C ALA A 282 11.26 15.37 20.31
N LEU A 283 10.06 15.27 20.88
CA LEU A 283 9.52 16.19 21.88
C LEU A 283 9.30 15.45 23.22
N PRO A 284 9.25 16.17 24.36
CA PRO A 284 8.94 15.57 25.66
C PRO A 284 7.60 14.84 25.67
N GLN A 285 7.42 13.92 26.63
CA GLN A 285 6.17 13.17 26.83
C GLN A 285 5.74 12.32 25.62
N ASP A 286 6.72 11.66 24.99
CA ASP A 286 6.51 10.68 23.91
C ASP A 286 5.86 11.28 22.65
N GLN A 287 6.14 12.57 22.42
CA GLN A 287 5.67 13.32 21.26
C GLN A 287 6.77 13.42 20.20
N SER A 288 6.38 13.69 18.95
CA SER A 288 7.33 14.03 17.89
C SER A 288 6.73 15.00 16.88
N LEU A 289 7.61 15.79 16.26
CA LEU A 289 7.29 16.64 15.12
C LEU A 289 8.14 16.20 13.93
N THR A 290 7.51 15.58 12.95
CA THR A 290 8.18 15.09 11.73
C THR A 290 7.98 16.11 10.61
N PHE A 291 9.07 16.53 9.98
CA PHE A 291 9.07 17.30 8.73
C PHE A 291 9.49 16.38 7.59
N ASP A 292 8.70 16.37 6.53
CA ASP A 292 9.01 15.59 5.33
C ASP A 292 8.84 16.46 4.08
N PHE A 293 9.93 16.59 3.33
CA PHE A 293 9.98 17.32 2.07
C PHE A 293 10.26 16.36 0.93
N ASN A 294 9.44 16.43 -0.12
CA ASN A 294 9.62 15.71 -1.36
C ASN A 294 9.60 16.69 -2.53
N GLY A 295 10.52 16.55 -3.47
CA GLY A 295 10.60 17.40 -4.65
C GLY A 295 10.95 16.61 -5.89
N TYR A 296 10.22 16.84 -6.97
CA TYR A 296 10.48 16.30 -8.30
C TYR A 296 10.78 17.42 -9.30
N LYS A 297 11.68 17.12 -10.23
CA LYS A 297 11.85 17.84 -11.49
C LYS A 297 11.72 16.82 -12.61
N THR A 298 10.82 17.10 -13.56
CA THR A 298 10.56 16.24 -14.72
C THR A 298 10.72 17.05 -15.99
N LYS A 299 11.37 16.48 -16.99
CA LYS A 299 11.47 17.04 -18.34
C LYS A 299 11.08 15.97 -19.35
N LEU A 300 10.02 16.20 -20.13
CA LEU A 300 9.67 15.34 -21.25
C LEU A 300 10.70 15.48 -22.37
N ASP A 301 10.89 14.39 -23.12
CA ASP A 301 11.66 14.43 -24.36
C ASP A 301 10.91 15.25 -25.44
N LYS A 302 11.67 15.81 -26.38
CA LYS A 302 11.14 16.57 -27.51
C LYS A 302 10.39 15.70 -28.52
N ASP A 303 10.77 14.43 -28.64
CA ASP A 303 10.20 13.51 -29.64
C ASP A 303 9.02 12.70 -29.05
N PHE A 304 8.80 12.76 -27.74
CA PHE A 304 7.66 12.15 -27.04
C PHE A 304 6.35 12.96 -27.17
N THR A 305 6.44 14.29 -27.33
CA THR A 305 5.27 15.18 -27.36
C THR A 305 5.45 16.29 -28.39
N THR A 306 4.37 16.60 -29.11
CA THR A 306 4.30 17.75 -30.03
C THR A 306 4.11 19.09 -29.31
N SER A 307 4.03 19.09 -27.98
CA SER A 307 3.91 20.31 -27.17
C SER A 307 5.28 20.87 -26.78
N ASP A 308 5.45 22.19 -26.88
CA ASP A 308 6.60 22.88 -26.30
C ASP A 308 6.67 22.74 -24.78
N ALA A 309 5.52 22.53 -24.13
CA ALA A 309 5.38 22.40 -22.69
C ALA A 309 5.88 21.04 -22.20
N ARG A 310 7.09 21.02 -21.64
CA ARG A 310 7.83 19.79 -21.29
C ARG A 310 8.49 19.81 -19.92
N ASP A 311 8.53 20.95 -19.22
CA ASP A 311 9.29 21.14 -17.98
C ASP A 311 8.35 21.33 -16.77
N ASN A 312 8.43 20.41 -15.81
CA ASN A 312 7.69 20.48 -14.54
C ASN A 312 8.63 20.42 -13.32
N LYS A 313 8.26 21.17 -12.28
CA LYS A 313 8.79 21.05 -10.92
C LYS A 313 7.61 21.00 -9.95
N ILE A 314 7.50 19.91 -9.20
CA ILE A 314 6.46 19.72 -8.18
C ILE A 314 7.12 19.35 -6.85
N TRP A 315 6.62 19.87 -5.75
CA TRP A 315 7.14 19.54 -4.43
C TRP A 315 6.04 19.60 -3.36
N SER A 316 6.26 18.90 -2.25
CA SER A 316 5.44 18.95 -1.06
C SER A 316 6.28 19.04 0.21
N LEU A 317 5.81 19.79 1.19
CA LEU A 317 6.31 19.80 2.56
C LEU A 317 5.18 19.44 3.51
N ALA A 318 5.37 18.41 4.33
CA ALA A 318 4.46 18.00 5.39
C ALA A 318 5.10 18.20 6.76
N ALA A 319 4.33 18.73 7.72
CA ALA A 319 4.65 18.76 9.13
C ALA A 319 3.63 17.89 9.89
N THR A 320 4.09 16.86 10.60
CA THR A 320 3.24 15.93 11.36
C THR A 320 3.60 15.96 12.84
N TRP A 321 2.68 16.42 13.68
CA TRP A 321 2.79 16.34 15.14
C TRP A 321 2.09 15.07 15.63
N ALA A 322 2.84 14.16 16.26
CA ALA A 322 2.32 12.96 16.89
C ALA A 322 2.27 13.15 18.42
N VAL A 323 1.14 12.78 19.03
CA VAL A 323 0.89 12.86 20.47
C VAL A 323 -0.08 11.77 20.93
N GLY A 324 0.38 10.90 21.84
CA GLY A 324 -0.43 9.80 22.39
C GLY A 324 -0.87 8.79 21.32
N ILE A 325 -2.15 8.78 20.96
CA ILE A 325 -2.71 7.94 19.87
C ILE A 325 -3.07 8.74 18.62
N HIS A 326 -2.76 10.04 18.60
CA HIS A 326 -3.16 11.00 17.58
C HIS A 326 -1.97 11.47 16.76
N SER A 327 -2.22 11.85 15.51
CA SER A 327 -1.25 12.52 14.66
C SER A 327 -1.94 13.54 13.78
N PHE A 328 -1.45 14.77 13.80
CA PHE A 328 -1.97 15.91 13.08
C PHE A 328 -0.96 16.31 12.01
N THR A 329 -1.34 16.20 10.73
CA THR A 329 -0.48 16.53 9.59
C THR A 329 -1.01 17.76 8.89
N LEU A 330 -0.15 18.75 8.65
CA LEU A 330 -0.39 19.87 7.74
C LEU A 330 0.59 19.75 6.57
N ALA A 331 0.08 19.75 5.33
CA ALA A 331 0.88 19.56 4.14
C ALA A 331 0.61 20.62 3.07
N HIS A 332 1.67 21.24 2.55
CA HIS A 332 1.61 22.11 1.39
C HIS A 332 2.24 21.43 0.18
N GLN A 333 1.57 21.49 -0.98
CA GLN A 333 2.10 20.99 -2.25
C GLN A 333 1.95 22.04 -3.34
N ARG A 334 2.95 22.15 -4.21
CA ARG A 334 2.93 23.09 -5.34
C ARG A 334 3.56 22.52 -6.60
N SER A 335 2.84 22.62 -7.71
CA SER A 335 3.25 22.23 -9.06
C SER A 335 3.50 23.48 -9.92
N THR A 336 4.65 23.54 -10.56
CA THR A 336 5.13 24.70 -11.35
C THR A 336 5.80 24.23 -12.63
N GLY A 337 5.83 25.09 -13.64
CA GLY A 337 6.32 24.75 -14.97
C GLY A 337 5.27 25.03 -16.04
N ASP A 338 5.56 24.56 -17.25
CA ASP A 338 4.69 24.72 -18.42
C ASP A 338 3.66 23.59 -18.56
N MET A 339 3.86 22.47 -17.87
CA MET A 339 2.97 21.31 -17.79
C MET A 339 2.68 20.87 -16.35
N GLY A 340 1.76 19.93 -16.17
CA GLY A 340 1.58 19.20 -14.89
C GLY A 340 2.68 18.16 -14.68
N TYR A 341 2.74 17.54 -13.50
CA TYR A 341 3.71 16.47 -13.25
C TYR A 341 3.29 15.16 -13.94
N ALA A 342 4.17 14.63 -14.79
CA ALA A 342 4.00 13.39 -15.55
C ALA A 342 4.59 12.18 -14.81
N TYR A 343 3.80 11.11 -14.67
CA TYR A 343 4.20 9.81 -14.12
C TYR A 343 3.12 8.76 -14.42
N GLY A 344 3.49 7.48 -14.36
CA GLY A 344 2.60 6.34 -14.44
C GLY A 344 2.02 6.08 -15.84
N GLY A 345 1.14 5.08 -15.91
CA GLY A 345 0.59 4.60 -17.18
C GLY A 345 1.65 3.94 -18.07
N TYR A 346 1.22 3.52 -19.26
CA TYR A 346 1.94 2.59 -20.14
C TYR A 346 2.27 3.24 -21.48
N ARG A 347 3.43 2.93 -22.09
CA ARG A 347 3.89 3.56 -23.34
C ARG A 347 2.91 3.37 -24.50
N ASN A 348 2.40 2.14 -24.63
CA ASN A 348 1.35 1.78 -25.60
C ASN A 348 -0.07 2.25 -25.21
N ASP A 349 -0.20 3.22 -24.29
CA ASP A 349 -1.46 3.83 -23.81
C ASP A 349 -1.29 5.33 -23.50
N GLY A 350 -0.28 5.99 -24.10
CA GLY A 350 0.00 7.41 -23.87
C GLY A 350 0.54 7.77 -22.49
N GLY A 351 0.88 6.77 -21.66
CA GLY A 351 1.55 6.94 -20.38
C GLY A 351 3.07 6.92 -20.49
N PHE A 352 3.73 6.98 -19.33
CA PHE A 352 5.17 7.24 -19.23
C PHE A 352 6.01 5.99 -18.95
N GLY A 353 5.44 4.90 -18.41
CA GLY A 353 6.17 3.65 -18.16
C GLY A 353 7.17 3.69 -17.00
N ASP A 354 6.99 4.64 -16.07
CA ASP A 354 7.77 4.73 -14.82
C ASP A 354 6.97 4.30 -13.57
N GLY A 355 5.81 3.66 -13.77
CA GLY A 355 5.03 2.98 -12.73
C GLY A 355 3.99 3.86 -12.04
N GLY A 356 2.82 3.28 -11.79
CA GLY A 356 1.64 4.02 -11.29
C GLY A 356 1.79 4.62 -9.89
N ASN A 357 2.84 4.24 -9.13
CA ASN A 357 3.11 4.74 -7.78
C ASN A 357 4.19 5.83 -7.72
N THR A 358 4.72 6.32 -8.85
CA THR A 358 5.84 7.29 -8.93
C THR A 358 5.40 8.74 -8.63
N ILE A 359 4.77 8.93 -7.46
CA ILE A 359 4.14 10.17 -6.98
C ILE A 359 4.34 10.34 -5.46
N TYR A 360 5.59 10.33 -4.99
CA TYR A 360 5.88 10.44 -3.55
C TYR A 360 5.73 11.91 -3.11
N LEU A 361 4.49 12.34 -2.90
CA LEU A 361 4.10 13.69 -2.49
C LEU A 361 2.99 13.63 -1.45
N ALA A 362 3.01 14.57 -0.49
CA ALA A 362 2.16 14.52 0.70
C ALA A 362 0.64 14.62 0.43
N ASN A 363 0.23 15.16 -0.73
CA ASN A 363 -1.18 15.35 -1.08
C ASN A 363 -1.67 14.36 -2.17
N SER A 364 -0.93 13.30 -2.48
CA SER A 364 -1.42 12.22 -3.38
C SER A 364 -2.36 11.26 -2.65
N TYR A 365 -3.62 11.25 -3.09
CA TYR A 365 -4.69 10.36 -2.61
C TYR A 365 -5.49 9.81 -3.81
N TRP A 366 -6.77 10.18 -3.97
CA TRP A 366 -7.56 9.89 -5.17
C TRP A 366 -7.30 10.89 -6.32
N SER A 367 -6.85 12.10 -5.96
CA SER A 367 -6.27 13.06 -6.88
C SER A 367 -4.92 13.47 -6.36
N ASP A 368 -3.98 13.66 -7.26
CA ASP A 368 -2.58 13.94 -6.94
C ASP A 368 -2.27 15.43 -6.84
N PHE A 369 -3.26 16.29 -7.14
CA PHE A 369 -3.15 17.75 -7.13
C PHE A 369 -1.90 18.27 -7.88
N ASN A 370 -1.55 17.57 -8.96
CA ASN A 370 -0.25 17.62 -9.64
C ASN A 370 -0.25 18.47 -10.92
N GLY A 371 -1.43 18.87 -11.41
CA GLY A 371 -1.60 19.67 -12.63
C GLY A 371 -0.92 21.04 -12.59
N LYS A 372 -0.69 21.62 -13.78
CA LYS A 372 0.03 22.89 -14.01
C LYS A 372 -0.44 24.01 -13.08
N GLY A 373 0.51 24.65 -12.40
CA GLY A 373 0.27 25.85 -11.58
C GLY A 373 -0.56 25.63 -10.31
N ARG A 374 -0.90 24.39 -9.96
CA ARG A 374 -1.68 24.09 -8.75
C ARG A 374 -0.84 24.29 -7.49
N ALA A 375 -1.48 24.82 -6.46
CA ALA A 375 -1.00 24.83 -5.09
C ALA A 375 -2.14 24.36 -4.18
N LEU A 376 -1.83 23.54 -3.19
CA LEU A 376 -2.80 23.03 -2.22
C LEU A 376 -2.21 23.10 -0.80
N LEU A 377 -3.05 23.43 0.17
CA LEU A 377 -2.83 23.17 1.58
C LEU A 377 -3.85 22.10 2.02
N ALA A 378 -3.37 21.04 2.67
CA ALA A 378 -4.19 19.94 3.17
C ALA A 378 -3.90 19.70 4.65
N GLY A 379 -4.92 19.32 5.40
CA GLY A 379 -4.82 18.91 6.80
C GLY A 379 -5.37 17.49 6.96
N CYS A 380 -4.71 16.66 7.76
CA CYS A 380 -5.11 15.29 8.05
C CYS A 380 -5.00 15.00 9.56
N LEU A 381 -5.99 14.32 10.11
CA LEU A 381 -5.99 13.81 11.48
C LEU A 381 -6.05 12.29 11.41
N ARG A 382 -5.03 11.62 11.96
CA ARG A 382 -4.99 10.16 12.13
C ARG A 382 -5.10 9.80 13.60
N ARG A 383 -5.93 8.79 13.91
CA ARG A 383 -6.02 8.16 15.22
C ARG A 383 -5.62 6.69 15.09
N ARG A 384 -4.64 6.23 15.86
CA ARG A 384 -4.27 4.80 15.93
C ARG A 384 -4.91 4.17 17.17
N PRO A 385 -6.04 3.44 17.06
CA PRO A 385 -6.58 2.72 18.21
C PRO A 385 -5.61 1.63 18.65
N VAL A 386 -5.17 1.68 19.91
CA VAL A 386 -4.39 0.60 20.52
C VAL A 386 -5.34 -0.57 20.74
N ARG A 387 -5.28 -1.57 19.85
CA ARG A 387 -5.93 -2.86 20.12
C ARG A 387 -5.20 -3.53 21.29
N PRO A 388 -5.89 -3.98 22.36
CA PRO A 388 -5.28 -4.92 23.29
C PRO A 388 -4.83 -6.16 22.51
N GLY A 389 -3.66 -6.70 22.86
CA GLY A 389 -3.11 -7.88 22.19
C GLY A 389 -4.06 -9.08 22.27
N PRO A 390 -3.99 -10.02 21.31
CA PRO A 390 -4.86 -11.18 21.32
C PRO A 390 -4.71 -11.95 22.64
N ALA A 391 -5.81 -12.11 23.37
CA ALA A 391 -5.84 -12.99 24.52
C ALA A 391 -5.49 -14.40 24.04
N ARG A 392 -4.38 -14.96 24.54
CA ARG A 392 -4.03 -16.36 24.30
C ARG A 392 -5.09 -17.23 24.96
N SER A 393 -6.06 -17.72 24.18
CA SER A 393 -6.85 -18.88 24.54
C SER A 393 -5.95 -20.12 24.44
N GLU A 394 -5.31 -20.48 25.55
CA GLU A 394 -4.72 -21.81 25.70
C GLU A 394 -5.83 -22.85 25.69
N LEU A 395 -6.17 -23.34 24.50
CA LEU A 395 -6.89 -24.59 24.30
C LEU A 395 -5.96 -25.74 24.69
N GLN A 396 -5.73 -25.93 26.00
CA GLN A 396 -5.14 -27.15 26.52
C GLN A 396 -6.10 -28.30 26.22
N SER A 397 -5.71 -29.15 25.26
CA SER A 397 -6.33 -30.44 24.97
C SER A 397 -6.01 -31.47 26.07
N GLY A 398 -6.40 -31.13 27.31
CA GLY A 398 -6.26 -31.99 28.47
C GLY A 398 -7.28 -33.14 28.44
N LEU A 399 -6.86 -34.30 27.97
CA LEU A 399 -7.52 -35.58 28.20
C LEU A 399 -7.62 -35.87 29.71
N CYS A 400 -8.69 -35.40 30.35
CA CYS A 400 -8.90 -35.59 31.79
C CYS A 400 -9.96 -36.68 32.04
N THR A 401 -9.50 -37.80 32.58
CA THR A 401 -10.30 -39.01 32.82
C THR A 401 -11.35 -38.85 33.92
N ARG A 402 -12.47 -39.56 33.79
CA ARG A 402 -13.49 -39.71 34.85
C ARG A 402 -12.88 -40.27 36.15
N ARG A 403 -12.89 -39.50 37.24
CA ARG A 403 -13.38 -39.88 38.61
C ARG A 403 -12.76 -38.98 39.70
N GLN A 404 -13.59 -38.18 40.40
CA GLN A 404 -13.74 -38.24 41.87
C GLN A 404 -14.83 -37.25 42.38
N TYR A 405 -15.79 -37.80 43.14
CA TYR A 405 -16.39 -37.30 44.39
C TYR A 405 -16.47 -35.77 44.61
N ARG A 406 -17.62 -35.08 44.71
CA ARG A 406 -18.89 -35.31 45.47
C ARG A 406 -18.72 -35.29 47.01
N ARG A 407 -19.46 -34.36 47.67
CA ARG A 407 -19.49 -33.92 49.11
C ARG A 407 -18.67 -32.63 49.35
N ARG A 408 -19.12 -31.59 50.09
CA ARG A 408 -20.23 -31.45 51.07
C ARG A 408 -21.07 -30.15 50.93
N HIS A 409 -22.26 -30.19 51.55
CA HIS A 409 -23.25 -29.14 51.89
C HIS A 409 -22.64 -27.79 52.36
N ALA A 410 -23.17 -26.59 52.04
CA ALA A 410 -24.54 -26.01 52.04
C ALA A 410 -24.98 -25.38 53.39
N TRP A 411 -25.33 -24.08 53.38
CA TRP A 411 -26.10 -23.38 54.44
C TRP A 411 -27.11 -22.36 53.84
N LYS A 412 -28.33 -22.41 54.39
CA LYS A 412 -29.55 -21.52 54.36
C LYS A 412 -29.50 -20.22 53.53
N ARG A 413 -30.46 -19.85 52.66
CA ARG A 413 -31.95 -19.73 52.71
C ARG A 413 -32.55 -18.73 53.73
N ARG A 414 -33.20 -17.66 53.22
CA ARG A 414 -34.45 -17.05 53.76
C ARG A 414 -35.22 -16.35 52.61
N TRP A 415 -36.32 -16.94 52.11
CA TRP A 415 -37.74 -16.45 52.12
C TRP A 415 -38.02 -15.20 51.25
N HIS A 416 -39.11 -15.05 50.48
CA HIS A 416 -40.37 -15.81 50.29
C HIS A 416 -41.01 -15.46 48.89
N ARG A 417 -41.66 -16.41 48.16
CA ARG A 417 -43.13 -16.52 47.87
C ARG A 417 -43.78 -15.36 47.05
N THR A 418 -44.75 -15.55 46.11
CA THR A 418 -45.48 -16.72 45.55
C THR A 418 -46.33 -16.34 44.33
N ARG A 419 -46.63 -17.35 43.47
CA ARG A 419 -47.84 -17.56 42.61
C ARG A 419 -48.11 -16.58 41.44
N ASP A 420 -48.74 -16.93 40.32
CA ASP A 420 -49.22 -18.16 39.60
C ASP A 420 -50.65 -17.94 39.06
N LEU A 421 -50.96 -18.60 37.94
CA LEU A 421 -52.29 -18.70 37.25
C LEU A 421 -52.73 -17.39 36.55
N GLN A 422 -53.44 -17.33 35.41
CA GLN A 422 -54.05 -18.21 34.37
C GLN A 422 -54.79 -17.19 33.43
N SER A 423 -55.30 -17.43 32.22
CA SER A 423 -55.31 -18.55 31.24
C SER A 423 -56.05 -18.08 29.97
N ALA A 424 -55.71 -18.64 28.79
CA ALA A 424 -56.63 -18.91 27.64
C ALA A 424 -57.32 -17.72 26.93
N ASP A 425 -57.87 -17.80 25.71
CA ASP A 425 -57.65 -18.58 24.45
C ASP A 425 -58.53 -17.88 23.36
N LEU A 426 -58.60 -18.43 22.13
CA LEU A 426 -59.45 -18.08 20.97
C LEU A 426 -58.81 -17.02 20.02
N ARG A 427 -58.39 -17.34 18.78
CA ARG A 427 -59.11 -17.89 17.59
C ARG A 427 -60.20 -16.93 17.09
N GLY A 428 -60.31 -16.54 15.80
CA GLY A 428 -59.53 -16.85 14.58
C GLY A 428 -60.35 -16.43 13.32
N SER A 429 -59.80 -16.57 12.08
CA SER A 429 -60.49 -16.38 10.76
C SER A 429 -61.04 -14.96 10.43
N GLU A 430 -61.21 -14.47 9.19
CA GLU A 430 -60.86 -14.92 7.82
C GLU A 430 -60.77 -13.70 6.83
N ARG A 431 -60.62 -13.93 5.49
CA ARG A 431 -60.35 -12.93 4.42
C ARG A 431 -61.65 -12.45 3.68
N PRO A 432 -61.67 -12.00 2.38
CA PRO A 432 -60.94 -10.96 1.61
C PRO A 432 -61.88 -9.97 0.84
N GLY A 433 -61.33 -8.98 0.08
CA GLY A 433 -62.04 -8.25 -1.01
C GLY A 433 -61.23 -7.08 -1.62
N GLN A 434 -60.70 -7.19 -2.85
CA GLN A 434 -61.17 -6.56 -4.12
C GLN A 434 -61.06 -5.00 -4.21
N GLY A 435 -60.29 -4.50 -5.19
CA GLY A 435 -60.21 -3.07 -5.62
C GLY A 435 -61.10 -2.77 -6.83
N PRO A 436 -60.73 -1.95 -7.84
CA PRO A 436 -59.68 -0.91 -7.97
C PRO A 436 -60.26 0.49 -8.30
N LEU A 437 -59.45 1.51 -8.67
CA LEU A 437 -59.78 2.63 -9.61
C LEU A 437 -58.63 3.68 -9.72
N ASP A 438 -58.36 4.18 -10.94
CA ASP A 438 -57.45 5.29 -11.30
C ASP A 438 -58.26 6.48 -11.90
N PRO A 439 -57.68 7.69 -12.16
CA PRO A 439 -56.69 8.48 -11.41
C PRO A 439 -57.32 9.84 -10.96
N PRO A 440 -57.28 11.03 -11.62
CA PRO A 440 -56.37 11.72 -12.59
C PRO A 440 -55.83 13.12 -12.12
N ALA A 441 -55.22 13.87 -13.06
CA ALA A 441 -55.09 15.34 -13.18
C ALA A 441 -54.08 16.17 -12.32
N GLN A 442 -53.02 16.62 -13.01
CA GLN A 442 -52.45 17.99 -13.12
C GLN A 442 -52.47 18.97 -11.92
N LEU A 443 -51.29 19.55 -11.59
CA LEU A 443 -51.02 21.00 -11.79
C LEU A 443 -49.54 21.38 -11.52
N VAL A 444 -49.05 22.39 -12.24
CA VAL A 444 -47.74 23.06 -12.12
C VAL A 444 -48.01 24.56 -11.90
N PRO A 445 -47.37 25.20 -10.91
CA PRO A 445 -46.34 26.23 -11.18
C PRO A 445 -45.12 26.07 -10.26
N ALA A 446 -43.86 26.29 -10.66
CA ALA A 446 -43.26 27.47 -11.29
C ALA A 446 -43.23 28.72 -10.38
N CYS A 447 -42.08 28.97 -9.74
CA CYS A 447 -41.68 30.31 -9.28
C CYS A 447 -40.15 30.43 -9.31
N LEU A 448 -39.67 31.48 -9.99
CA LEU A 448 -38.26 31.90 -10.06
C LEU A 448 -37.91 32.84 -8.89
N GLY A 449 -36.62 32.89 -8.56
CA GLY A 449 -35.99 33.85 -7.65
C GLY A 449 -34.48 33.75 -7.77
#